data_AF-A0A7X9CNT0-F1
#
_entry.id   AF-A0A7X9CNT0-F1
#
_cell.length_a   1.000
_cell.length_b   1.000
_cell.length_c   1.000
_cell.angle_alpha   90.00
_cell.angle_beta   90.00
_cell.angle_gamma   90.00
#
_symmetry.space_group_name_H-M   'P 1'
#
loop_
_entity.id
_entity.type
_entity.pdbx_description
1 polymer ?
#
loop_
_entity_poly.entity_id
_entity_poly.type
_entity_poly.pdbx_seq_one_letter_code
_entity_poly.pdbx_strand_id
1 'polypeptide(L)'
;IVGGICRAGKEIKAKTIGSSMATSTILEVGTDPYALERKEKLKQELEIAEENLDKITKSLNLLENLKKANRLDGEKTQMYLRLLKTRNMLLEKLRDNKKEYEELDKIIANLSRGIVKVSETIYPGVKIIIGNSNYFVRDEMKRCTFYREEGEIKIGPY
;
A
#
# COMPACT_ATOMS: atom_id res chain seq x y z
N ILE A 1 13.55 -24.07 5.21
CA ILE A 1 13.99 -22.65 5.22
C ILE A 1 14.72 -22.42 6.53
N VAL A 2 15.99 -22.03 6.49
CA VAL A 2 16.81 -21.85 7.70
C VAL A 2 17.60 -20.55 7.57
N GLY A 3 17.32 -19.59 8.45
CA GLY A 3 18.02 -18.31 8.51
C GLY A 3 17.57 -17.29 7.45
N GLY A 4 17.72 -16.01 7.80
CA GLY A 4 17.47 -14.89 6.90
C GLY A 4 16.00 -14.48 6.78
N ILE A 5 15.66 -13.80 5.68
CA ILE A 5 14.33 -13.28 5.38
C ILE A 5 13.82 -13.95 4.10
N CYS A 6 12.67 -14.61 4.17
CA CYS A 6 11.99 -15.21 3.02
C CYS A 6 10.65 -14.50 2.80
N ARG A 7 10.46 -13.96 1.59
CA ARG A 7 9.26 -13.20 1.21
C ARG A 7 8.49 -13.91 0.11
N ALA A 8 7.16 -13.92 0.21
CA ALA A 8 6.29 -14.46 -0.83
C ALA A 8 4.98 -13.66 -0.96
N GLY A 9 4.46 -13.56 -2.19
CA GLY A 9 3.23 -12.80 -2.46
C GLY A 9 1.95 -13.47 -1.97
N LYS A 10 1.80 -14.79 -2.15
CA LYS A 10 0.55 -15.52 -1.84
C LYS A 10 0.70 -16.60 -0.78
N GLU A 11 1.70 -17.45 -0.90
CA GLU A 11 1.89 -18.54 0.05
C GLU A 11 3.37 -18.95 0.18
N ILE A 12 3.73 -19.46 1.36
CA ILE A 12 5.01 -20.15 1.60
C ILE A 12 4.68 -21.59 1.99
N LYS A 13 5.22 -22.55 1.24
CA LYS A 13 5.18 -23.98 1.58
C LYS A 13 6.59 -24.46 1.89
N ALA A 14 6.80 -24.99 3.08
CA ALA A 14 8.07 -25.57 3.45
C ALA A 14 7.87 -26.84 4.28
N LYS A 15 8.81 -27.77 4.16
CA LYS A 15 8.85 -28.96 5.02
C LYS A 15 9.21 -28.59 6.45
N THR A 16 10.37 -27.97 6.59
CA THR A 16 10.93 -27.55 7.87
C THR A 16 11.35 -26.09 7.83
N ILE A 17 11.03 -25.35 8.89
CA ILE A 17 11.30 -23.91 9.02
C ILE A 17 12.04 -23.63 10.34
N GLY A 18 13.14 -22.88 10.24
CA GLY A 18 14.02 -22.63 11.37
C GLY A 18 14.97 -23.80 11.66
N SER A 19 15.65 -23.73 12.79
CA SER A 19 16.57 -24.77 13.27
C SER A 19 16.41 -24.97 14.78
N SER A 20 16.82 -26.13 15.28
CA SER A 20 16.93 -26.41 16.71
C SER A 20 17.92 -25.50 17.46
N MET A 21 18.80 -24.78 16.74
CA MET A 21 19.68 -23.74 17.27
C MET A 21 19.01 -22.35 17.35
N ALA A 22 17.68 -22.28 17.15
CA ALA A 22 16.90 -21.04 17.18
C ALA A 22 17.44 -19.96 16.22
N THR A 23 17.87 -20.37 15.02
CA THR A 23 18.36 -19.42 14.00
C THR A 23 17.24 -18.47 13.59
N SER A 24 17.47 -17.16 13.77
CA SER A 24 16.53 -16.10 13.38
C SER A 24 16.11 -16.25 11.92
N THR A 25 14.83 -16.57 11.72
CA THR A 25 14.24 -16.79 10.40
C THR A 25 12.96 -15.97 10.31
N ILE A 26 12.88 -15.08 9.32
CA ILE A 26 11.71 -14.22 9.12
C ILE A 26 11.00 -14.69 7.85
N LEU A 27 9.71 -15.03 7.98
CA LEU A 27 8.83 -15.33 6.86
C LEU A 27 7.85 -14.17 6.69
N GLU A 28 7.78 -13.62 5.49
CA GLU A 28 6.88 -12.52 5.16
C GLU A 28 5.99 -12.95 3.99
N VAL A 29 4.67 -13.02 4.22
CA VAL A 29 3.70 -13.44 3.20
C VAL A 29 2.60 -12.43 3.07
N GLY A 30 2.13 -12.21 1.84
CA GLY A 30 0.97 -11.36 1.61
C GLY A 30 1.28 -9.88 1.69
N THR A 31 2.56 -9.54 1.56
CA THR A 31 3.07 -8.18 1.56
C THR A 31 3.93 -8.03 0.32
N ASP A 32 3.51 -7.17 -0.61
CA ASP A 32 4.36 -6.77 -1.74
C ASP A 32 4.98 -5.41 -1.42
N PRO A 33 6.29 -5.36 -1.08
CA PRO A 33 6.93 -4.12 -0.67
C PRO A 33 6.95 -3.08 -1.80
N TYR A 34 6.99 -3.51 -3.07
CA TYR A 34 6.92 -2.60 -4.21
C TYR A 34 5.54 -1.96 -4.33
N ALA A 35 4.47 -2.71 -4.15
CA ALA A 35 3.10 -2.22 -4.15
C ALA A 35 2.83 -1.26 -2.99
N LEU A 36 3.36 -1.55 -1.79
CA LEU A 36 3.29 -0.66 -0.64
C LEU A 36 4.02 0.66 -0.91
N GLU A 37 5.26 0.61 -1.39
CA GLU A 37 6.03 1.80 -1.72
C GLU A 37 5.33 2.62 -2.83
N ARG A 38 4.80 1.94 -3.85
CA ARG A 38 4.04 2.59 -4.94
C ARG A 38 2.78 3.27 -4.42
N LYS A 39 2.02 2.62 -3.53
CA LYS A 39 0.82 3.19 -2.90
C LYS A 39 1.18 4.45 -2.09
N GLU A 40 2.29 4.42 -1.36
CA GLU A 40 2.74 5.56 -0.56
C GLU A 40 3.15 6.75 -1.44
N LYS A 41 3.89 6.49 -2.54
CA LYS A 41 4.21 7.50 -3.55
C LYS A 41 2.96 8.11 -4.19
N LEU A 42 2.01 7.28 -4.64
CA LEU A 42 0.74 7.74 -5.20
C LEU A 42 -0.04 8.61 -4.21
N LYS A 43 -0.04 8.26 -2.93
CA LYS A 43 -0.68 9.07 -1.88
C LYS A 43 -0.06 10.47 -1.79
N GLN A 44 1.26 10.55 -1.78
CA GLN A 44 1.97 11.84 -1.76
C GLN A 44 1.71 12.65 -3.02
N GLU A 45 1.71 12.02 -4.20
CA GLU A 45 1.39 12.68 -5.47
C GLU A 45 -0.04 13.23 -5.50
N LEU A 46 -1.01 12.49 -4.95
CA LEU A 46 -2.40 12.92 -4.80
C LEU A 46 -2.49 14.15 -3.88
N GLU A 47 -1.83 14.13 -2.73
CA GLU A 47 -1.86 15.22 -1.75
C GLU A 47 -1.28 16.52 -2.35
N ILE A 48 -0.13 16.42 -3.03
CA ILE A 48 0.49 17.54 -3.75
C ILE A 48 -0.41 18.06 -4.87
N ALA A 49 -1.07 17.16 -5.62
CA ALA A 49 -1.98 17.54 -6.68
C ALA A 49 -3.23 18.25 -6.14
N GLU A 50 -3.77 17.82 -5.00
CA GLU A 50 -4.89 18.48 -4.31
C GLU A 50 -4.51 19.88 -3.81
N GLU A 51 -3.33 20.05 -3.19
CA GLU A 51 -2.84 21.37 -2.79
C GLU A 51 -2.67 22.32 -3.98
N ASN A 52 -2.13 21.82 -5.10
CA ASN A 52 -1.99 22.62 -6.31
C ASN A 52 -3.35 22.99 -6.91
N LEU A 53 -4.32 22.08 -6.86
CA LEU A 53 -5.69 22.34 -7.29
C LEU A 53 -6.34 23.44 -6.43
N ASP A 54 -6.14 23.41 -5.12
CA ASP A 54 -6.65 24.43 -4.19
C ASP A 54 -6.05 25.82 -4.51
N LYS A 55 -4.73 25.90 -4.71
CA LYS A 55 -4.04 27.15 -5.12
C LYS A 55 -4.57 27.71 -6.44
N ILE A 56 -4.78 26.85 -7.44
CA ILE A 56 -5.34 27.24 -8.75
C ILE A 56 -6.79 27.71 -8.58
N THR A 57 -7.58 27.02 -7.76
CA THR A 57 -8.98 27.37 -7.51
C THR A 57 -9.12 28.71 -6.81
N LYS A 58 -8.28 28.99 -5.80
CA LYS A 58 -8.19 30.30 -5.15
C LYS A 58 -7.82 31.41 -6.13
N SER A 59 -6.85 31.15 -7.01
CA SER A 59 -6.43 32.09 -8.06
C SER A 59 -7.54 32.36 -9.08
N LEU A 60 -8.28 31.31 -9.47
CA LEU A 60 -9.44 31.44 -10.35
C LEU A 60 -10.56 32.26 -9.69
N ASN A 61 -10.87 32.02 -8.41
CA ASN A 61 -11.88 32.79 -7.68
C ASN A 61 -11.52 34.28 -7.58
N LEU A 62 -10.24 34.61 -7.35
CA LEU A 62 -9.74 35.99 -7.37
C LEU A 62 -9.96 36.65 -8.74
N LEU A 63 -9.61 35.95 -9.83
CA LEU A 63 -9.83 36.43 -11.19
C LEU A 63 -11.32 36.56 -11.52
N GLU A 64 -12.17 35.66 -11.02
CA GLU A 64 -13.61 35.70 -11.23
C GLU A 64 -14.25 36.92 -10.51
N ASN A 65 -13.79 37.24 -9.31
CA ASN A 65 -14.21 38.45 -8.60
C ASN A 65 -13.77 39.74 -9.31
N LEU A 66 -12.56 39.76 -9.88
CA LEU A 66 -12.10 40.87 -10.73
C LEU A 66 -12.94 41.00 -12.02
N LYS A 67 -13.49 39.88 -12.52
CA LYS A 67 -14.37 39.85 -13.70
C LYS A 67 -15.69 40.53 -13.39
N LYS A 68 -16.28 40.17 -12.24
CA LYS A 68 -17.53 40.76 -11.74
C LYS A 68 -17.38 42.26 -11.45
N ALA A 69 -16.19 42.70 -11.05
CA ALA A 69 -15.86 44.11 -10.86
C ALA A 69 -15.54 44.88 -12.16
N ASN A 70 -15.71 44.28 -13.36
CA ASN A 70 -15.42 44.88 -14.67
C ASN A 70 -13.98 45.43 -14.83
N ARG A 71 -13.01 44.86 -14.09
CA ARG A 71 -11.59 45.29 -14.05
C ARG A 71 -10.64 44.30 -14.72
N LEU A 72 -11.16 43.51 -15.67
CA LEU A 72 -10.43 42.38 -16.23
C LEU A 72 -9.81 42.75 -17.58
N ASP A 73 -8.48 42.90 -17.56
CA ASP A 73 -7.68 43.22 -18.73
C ASP A 73 -7.50 42.01 -19.67
N GLY A 74 -7.08 42.24 -20.91
CA GLY A 74 -6.94 41.20 -21.94
C GLY A 74 -5.98 40.07 -21.52
N GLU A 75 -4.85 40.43 -20.90
CA GLU A 75 -3.88 39.47 -20.35
C GLU A 75 -4.46 38.59 -19.23
N LYS A 76 -5.26 39.19 -18.33
CA LYS A 76 -5.88 38.46 -17.20
C LYS A 76 -6.94 37.47 -17.69
N THR A 77 -7.63 37.78 -18.79
CA THR A 77 -8.60 36.88 -19.43
C THR A 77 -7.90 35.65 -19.99
N GLN A 78 -6.75 35.82 -20.66
CA GLN A 78 -5.96 34.68 -21.12
C GLN A 78 -5.42 33.83 -19.97
N MET A 79 -4.97 34.48 -18.88
CA MET A 79 -4.49 33.78 -17.69
C MET A 79 -5.60 32.94 -17.04
N TYR A 80 -6.83 33.48 -16.95
CA TYR A 80 -8.01 32.76 -16.47
C TYR A 80 -8.30 31.51 -17.31
N LEU A 81 -8.30 31.63 -18.64
CA LEU A 81 -8.52 30.49 -19.55
C LEU A 81 -7.44 29.42 -19.41
N ARG A 82 -6.16 29.81 -19.27
CA ARG A 82 -5.06 28.86 -19.03
C ARG A 82 -5.24 28.13 -17.71
N LEU A 83 -5.52 28.85 -16.62
CA LEU A 83 -5.74 28.27 -15.30
C LEU A 83 -6.94 27.31 -15.28
N LEU A 84 -8.03 27.64 -15.98
CA LEU A 84 -9.17 26.74 -16.17
C LEU A 84 -8.78 25.44 -16.87
N LYS A 85 -7.98 25.55 -17.95
CA LYS A 85 -7.49 24.39 -18.69
C LYS A 85 -6.59 23.51 -17.82
N THR A 86 -5.67 24.12 -17.09
CA THR A 86 -4.77 23.45 -16.14
C THR A 86 -5.55 22.78 -15.01
N ARG A 87 -6.58 23.44 -14.46
CA ARG A 87 -7.46 22.87 -13.44
C ARG A 87 -8.15 21.60 -13.95
N ASN A 88 -8.73 21.65 -15.14
CA ASN A 88 -9.42 20.49 -15.70
C ASN A 88 -8.45 19.33 -15.97
N MET A 89 -7.26 19.60 -16.49
CA MET A 89 -6.22 18.59 -16.68
C MET A 89 -5.73 18.00 -15.36
N LEU A 90 -5.57 18.81 -14.31
CA LEU A 90 -5.22 18.33 -12.97
C LEU A 90 -6.33 17.50 -12.33
N LEU A 91 -7.60 17.87 -12.51
CA LEU A 91 -8.74 17.09 -12.04
C LEU A 91 -8.81 15.72 -12.70
N GLU A 92 -8.55 15.64 -14.00
CA GLU A 92 -8.51 14.38 -14.75
C GLU A 92 -7.38 13.49 -14.22
N LYS A 93 -6.16 14.02 -14.11
CA LYS A 93 -5.03 13.30 -13.50
C LYS A 93 -5.30 12.84 -12.07
N LEU A 94 -5.90 13.69 -11.24
CA LEU A 94 -6.30 13.34 -9.87
C LEU A 94 -7.26 12.16 -9.87
N ARG A 95 -8.22 12.16 -10.78
CA ARG A 95 -9.20 11.08 -10.90
C ARG A 95 -8.54 9.77 -11.31
N ASP A 96 -7.61 9.80 -12.25
CA ASP A 96 -6.90 8.59 -12.70
C ASP A 96 -5.93 8.07 -11.64
N ASN A 97 -5.14 8.93 -11.01
CA ASN A 97 -4.27 8.55 -9.89
C ASN A 97 -5.07 7.97 -8.72
N LYS A 98 -6.27 8.51 -8.45
CA LYS A 98 -7.13 8.01 -7.38
C LYS A 98 -7.70 6.62 -7.71
N LYS A 99 -8.04 6.36 -8.97
CA LYS A 99 -8.41 5.01 -9.42
C LYS A 99 -7.24 4.03 -9.27
N GLU A 100 -6.04 4.40 -9.73
CA GLU A 100 -4.85 3.55 -9.61
C GLU A 100 -4.56 3.24 -8.13
N TYR A 101 -4.71 4.23 -7.25
CA TYR A 101 -4.59 4.06 -5.81
C TYR A 101 -5.61 3.06 -5.24
N GLU A 102 -6.88 3.16 -5.62
CA GLU A 102 -7.92 2.21 -5.19
C GLU A 102 -7.69 0.79 -5.73
N GLU A 103 -7.20 0.65 -6.96
CA GLU A 103 -6.84 -0.65 -7.52
C GLU A 103 -5.67 -1.29 -6.79
N LEU A 104 -4.61 -0.52 -6.52
CA LEU A 104 -3.48 -0.96 -5.70
C LEU A 104 -3.90 -1.35 -4.28
N ASP A 105 -4.80 -0.58 -3.67
CA ASP A 105 -5.32 -0.89 -2.34
C ASP A 105 -6.06 -2.23 -2.32
N LYS A 106 -6.90 -2.50 -3.33
CA LYS A 106 -7.58 -3.80 -3.49
C LYS A 106 -6.59 -4.94 -3.72
N ILE A 107 -5.53 -4.72 -4.50
CA ILE A 107 -4.50 -5.74 -4.74
C ILE A 107 -3.79 -6.07 -3.43
N ILE A 108 -3.38 -5.06 -2.66
CA ILE A 108 -2.71 -5.23 -1.37
C ILE A 108 -3.63 -5.91 -0.35
N ALA A 109 -4.91 -5.53 -0.30
CA ALA A 109 -5.91 -6.17 0.56
C ALA A 109 -6.10 -7.66 0.21
N ASN A 110 -6.06 -8.02 -1.07
CA ASN A 110 -6.10 -9.41 -1.51
C ASN A 110 -4.81 -10.17 -1.20
N LEU A 111 -3.64 -9.55 -1.38
CA LEU A 111 -2.35 -10.13 -1.03
C LEU A 111 -2.27 -10.43 0.47
N SER A 112 -2.89 -9.60 1.32
CA SER A 112 -2.89 -9.75 2.78
C SER A 112 -3.44 -11.10 3.30
N ARG A 113 -4.06 -11.92 2.43
CA ARG A 113 -4.51 -13.30 2.71
C ARG A 113 -3.39 -14.34 2.53
N GLY A 114 -2.16 -13.98 2.89
CA GLY A 114 -1.01 -14.87 2.83
C GLY A 114 -1.18 -16.11 3.70
N ILE A 115 -0.69 -17.26 3.23
CA ILE A 115 -0.72 -18.52 3.99
C ILE A 115 0.69 -19.11 4.09
N VAL A 116 1.09 -19.53 5.30
CA VAL A 116 2.34 -20.28 5.53
C VAL A 116 1.98 -21.71 5.92
N LYS A 117 2.36 -22.69 5.11
CA LYS A 117 2.14 -24.12 5.38
C LYS A 117 3.45 -24.81 5.72
N VAL A 118 3.46 -25.50 6.85
CA VAL A 118 4.59 -26.29 7.35
C VAL A 118 4.19 -27.77 7.34
N SER A 119 4.81 -28.59 6.49
CA SER A 119 4.41 -29.98 6.38
C SER A 119 5.06 -30.92 7.41
N GLU A 120 6.21 -30.55 7.98
CA GLU A 120 6.87 -31.33 9.03
C GLU A 120 6.96 -30.53 10.34
N THR A 121 7.96 -29.64 10.49
CA THR A 121 8.28 -29.00 11.77
C THR A 121 8.65 -27.52 11.60
N ILE A 122 8.16 -26.66 12.49
CA ILE A 122 8.63 -25.29 12.67
C ILE A 122 9.28 -25.16 14.04
N TYR A 123 10.50 -24.62 14.04
CA TYR A 123 11.31 -24.43 15.24
C TYR A 123 11.11 -23.06 15.87
N PRO A 124 11.42 -22.90 17.18
CA PRO A 124 11.45 -21.59 17.83
C PRO A 124 12.47 -20.65 17.18
N GLY A 125 12.23 -19.34 17.31
CA GLY A 125 13.07 -18.31 16.68
C GLY A 125 12.63 -17.93 15.25
N VAL A 126 11.50 -18.49 14.79
CA VAL A 126 10.85 -18.10 13.54
C VAL A 126 9.85 -16.97 13.79
N LYS A 127 9.96 -15.89 13.04
CA LYS A 127 8.99 -14.80 12.99
C LYS A 127 8.19 -14.91 11.70
N ILE A 128 6.88 -15.04 11.82
CA ILE A 128 5.95 -15.08 10.70
C ILE A 128 5.25 -13.73 10.62
N ILE A 129 5.25 -13.13 9.44
CA ILE A 129 4.62 -11.86 9.14
C ILE A 129 3.65 -12.11 8.00
N ILE A 130 2.35 -11.88 8.24
CA ILE A 130 1.32 -12.01 7.22
C ILE A 130 0.61 -10.65 7.09
N GLY A 131 0.88 -9.93 6.01
CA GLY A 131 0.46 -8.54 5.86
C GLY A 131 0.98 -7.66 7.02
N ASN A 132 0.08 -7.17 7.87
CA ASN A 132 0.40 -6.29 9.02
C ASN A 132 0.47 -7.05 10.36
N SER A 133 0.14 -8.34 10.36
CA SER A 133 0.11 -9.16 11.57
C SER A 133 1.43 -9.91 11.71
N ASN A 134 1.90 -10.07 12.94
CA ASN A 134 3.15 -10.78 13.23
C ASN A 134 2.91 -11.85 14.28
N TYR A 135 3.58 -12.99 14.13
CA TYR A 135 3.50 -14.13 15.01
C TYR A 135 4.91 -14.65 15.28
N PHE A 136 5.24 -14.86 16.54
CA PHE A 136 6.53 -15.38 16.96
C PHE A 136 6.37 -16.82 17.44
N VAL A 137 7.08 -17.73 16.78
CA VAL A 137 7.10 -19.13 17.18
C VAL A 137 8.04 -19.27 18.38
N ARG A 138 7.46 -19.62 19.53
CA ARG A 138 8.18 -19.83 20.80
C ARG A 138 8.47 -21.30 21.09
N ASP A 139 7.65 -22.19 20.55
CA ASP A 139 7.71 -23.63 20.77
C ASP A 139 7.72 -24.38 19.43
N GLU A 140 8.29 -25.58 19.43
CA GLU A 140 8.28 -26.44 18.25
C GLU A 140 6.84 -26.87 17.93
N MET A 141 6.42 -26.65 16.69
CA MET A 141 5.10 -27.09 16.19
C MET A 141 5.28 -27.98 14.96
N LYS A 142 4.37 -28.93 14.77
CA LYS A 142 4.40 -29.88 13.64
C LYS A 142 3.13 -29.80 12.83
N ARG A 143 3.24 -29.97 11.51
CA ARG A 143 2.12 -30.04 10.55
C ARG A 143 1.11 -28.90 10.74
N CYS A 144 1.59 -27.67 10.75
CA CYS A 144 0.78 -26.48 11.05
C CYS A 144 0.69 -25.53 9.85
N THR A 145 -0.45 -24.84 9.76
CA THR A 145 -0.71 -23.77 8.80
C THR A 145 -0.94 -22.47 9.56
N PHE A 146 -0.22 -21.42 9.18
CA PHE A 146 -0.44 -20.07 9.69
C PHE A 146 -1.19 -19.28 8.62
N TYR A 147 -2.28 -18.64 9.02
CA TYR A 147 -3.10 -17.81 8.16
C TYR A 147 -3.59 -16.60 8.95
N ARG A 148 -3.85 -15.51 8.24
CA ARG A 148 -4.40 -14.30 8.85
C ARG A 148 -5.92 -14.35 8.82
N GLU A 149 -6.55 -14.22 9.97
CA GLU A 149 -7.99 -14.17 10.15
C GLU A 149 -8.33 -13.01 11.09
N GLU A 150 -9.26 -12.14 10.67
CA GLU A 150 -9.71 -10.97 11.46
C GLU A 150 -8.60 -10.02 11.96
N GLY A 151 -7.44 -10.02 11.30
CA GLY A 151 -6.30 -9.16 11.70
C GLY A 151 -5.32 -9.82 12.66
N GLU A 152 -5.55 -11.07 13.06
CA GLU A 152 -4.63 -11.88 13.86
C GLU A 152 -4.13 -13.09 13.06
N ILE A 153 -2.96 -13.61 13.43
CA ILE A 153 -2.44 -14.85 12.83
C ILE A 153 -2.96 -16.01 13.66
N LYS A 154 -3.76 -16.87 13.02
CA LYS A 154 -4.25 -18.11 13.61
C LYS A 154 -3.45 -19.30 13.07
N ILE A 155 -3.48 -20.36 13.86
CA ILE A 155 -2.79 -21.62 13.59
C ILE A 155 -3.86 -22.67 13.34
N GLY A 156 -3.75 -23.35 12.21
CA GLY A 156 -4.60 -24.48 11.85
C GLY A 156 -3.77 -25.72 11.52
N PRO A 157 -4.43 -26.85 11.29
CA PRO A 157 -3.79 -28.04 10.74
C PRO A 157 -3.31 -27.79 9.29
N TYR A 158 -2.38 -28.63 8.83
CA TYR A 158 -1.82 -28.60 7.46
C TYR A 158 -2.87 -28.78 6.35
#